data_AF-A0AAJ6NV44-F1
#
_entry.id   AF-A0AAJ6NV44-F1
#
_cell.length_a   1.000
_cell.length_b   1.000
_cell.length_c   1.000
_cell.angle_alpha   90.00
_cell.angle_beta   90.00
_cell.angle_gamma   90.00
#
_symmetry.space_group_name_H-M   'P 1'
#
loop_
_entity.id
_entity.type
_entity.pdbx_description
1 polymer ?
#
loop_
_entity_poly.entity_id
_entity_poly.type
_entity_poly.pdbx_seq_one_letter_code
_entity_poly.pdbx_strand_id
1 'polypeptide(L)'
;MKKLINKPEDFVRESLEGMAAAHSDIIKVNYDPTFVYRTDAPIQGKVAIISGGGSGHDPMHAGFVGKGMLDAACPGEVFTSPTPDQMLAAAKQVDGGAGILYIVKNYSGDVMNFEMATEIARTEGIRVLNILIDDDVAVKDSLYTQGRRGVGTTVLAEKICGAAAEQGYDLGRIVDLCRRVNLNGRSMGIALSSCTVPAKGSPTFTLSESEMEIGIGIHGEPGRERISLESVDRITERLAQSIINDAPYRRIVREWDEDQQEWVDVELINPSLQKGDRLLAFVNNMGGTPVSELYLVYRKLAKICEQQGLQIVRNLIGSYITSLEMQGCSITLLKLDDEMIQLWDAPVKTAGLRW
;
A
#
# COMPACT_ATOMS: atom_id res chain seq x y z
N MET A 1 0.82 -24.92 14.22
CA MET A 1 0.81 -23.88 13.17
C MET A 1 1.36 -24.50 11.88
N LYS A 2 0.72 -24.29 10.72
CA LYS A 2 1.25 -24.74 9.41
C LYS A 2 1.93 -23.55 8.72
N LYS A 3 3.25 -23.42 8.84
CA LYS A 3 4.05 -22.40 8.16
C LYS A 3 5.39 -22.99 7.73
N LEU A 4 5.92 -22.50 6.61
CA LEU A 4 7.27 -22.81 6.14
C LEU A 4 8.24 -21.80 6.77
N ILE A 5 8.64 -22.06 8.02
CA ILE A 5 9.53 -21.20 8.81
C ILE A 5 10.47 -22.06 9.64
N ASN A 6 11.64 -21.52 9.97
CA ASN A 6 12.49 -22.08 11.03
C ASN A 6 12.00 -21.58 12.39
N LYS A 7 12.57 -20.46 12.87
CA LYS A 7 12.15 -19.81 14.11
C LYS A 7 11.31 -18.56 13.82
N PRO A 8 10.25 -18.29 14.59
CA PRO A 8 9.41 -17.11 14.38
C PRO A 8 10.17 -15.78 14.40
N GLU A 9 11.18 -15.63 15.27
CA GLU A 9 11.99 -14.42 15.42
C GLU A 9 12.94 -14.18 14.23
N ASP A 10 13.32 -15.23 13.50
CA ASP A 10 14.21 -15.12 12.34
C ASP A 10 13.43 -14.91 11.03
N PHE A 11 12.09 -14.95 11.07
CA PHE A 11 11.23 -14.99 9.88
C PHE A 11 11.49 -13.85 8.89
N VAL A 12 11.51 -12.59 9.37
CA VAL A 12 11.71 -11.42 8.51
C VAL A 12 13.13 -11.40 7.95
N ARG A 13 14.13 -11.76 8.77
CA ARG A 13 15.53 -11.79 8.33
C ARG A 13 15.76 -12.86 7.26
N GLU A 14 15.34 -14.09 7.52
CA GLU A 14 15.51 -15.23 6.59
C GLU A 14 14.75 -14.99 5.27
N SER A 15 13.57 -14.37 5.32
CA SER A 15 12.83 -14.02 4.10
C SER A 15 13.55 -12.99 3.25
N LEU A 16 14.17 -11.98 3.87
CA LEU A 16 14.97 -10.96 3.19
C LEU A 16 16.30 -11.51 2.67
N GLU A 17 16.95 -12.45 3.36
CA GLU A 17 18.10 -13.21 2.85
C GLU A 17 17.73 -13.98 1.57
N GLY A 18 16.57 -14.64 1.56
CA GLY A 18 16.03 -15.29 0.37
C GLY A 18 15.75 -14.31 -0.78
N MET A 19 15.14 -13.16 -0.47
CA MET A 19 14.84 -12.13 -1.45
C MET A 19 16.12 -11.53 -2.07
N ALA A 20 17.13 -11.24 -1.25
CA ALA A 20 18.43 -10.73 -1.70
C ALA A 20 19.13 -11.71 -2.64
N ALA A 21 19.07 -13.01 -2.34
CA ALA A 21 19.63 -14.04 -3.20
C ALA A 21 18.88 -14.16 -4.54
N ALA A 22 17.54 -14.13 -4.51
CA ALA A 22 16.68 -14.31 -5.69
C ALA A 22 16.70 -13.11 -6.65
N HIS A 23 16.88 -11.90 -6.13
CA HIS A 23 16.74 -10.64 -6.87
C HIS A 23 17.99 -9.76 -6.79
N SER A 24 19.18 -10.37 -6.74
CA SER A 24 20.47 -9.67 -6.64
C SER A 24 20.78 -8.74 -7.82
N ASP A 25 20.05 -8.83 -8.94
CA ASP A 25 20.13 -7.89 -10.06
C ASP A 25 19.27 -6.63 -9.88
N ILE A 26 18.34 -6.63 -8.92
CA ILE A 26 17.37 -5.54 -8.68
C ILE A 26 17.59 -4.89 -7.31
N ILE A 27 17.81 -5.68 -6.26
CA ILE A 27 17.84 -5.21 -4.88
C ILE A 27 19.11 -5.62 -4.10
N LYS A 28 19.39 -4.85 -3.04
CA LYS A 28 20.29 -5.17 -1.93
C LYS A 28 19.51 -5.02 -0.62
N VAL A 29 20.02 -5.67 0.43
CA VAL A 29 19.44 -5.60 1.77
C VAL A 29 20.53 -5.16 2.75
N ASN A 30 20.24 -4.14 3.55
CA ASN A 30 20.96 -3.88 4.79
C ASN A 30 20.25 -4.62 5.92
N TYR A 31 21.00 -5.25 6.83
CA TYR A 31 20.41 -6.07 7.91
C TYR A 31 20.51 -5.40 9.29
N ASP A 32 21.17 -4.25 9.39
CA ASP A 32 21.31 -3.49 10.63
C ASP A 32 21.60 -1.99 10.34
N PRO A 33 20.61 -1.11 10.45
CA PRO A 33 19.18 -1.40 10.58
C PRO A 33 18.60 -2.02 9.29
N THR A 34 17.54 -2.82 9.40
CA THR A 34 17.04 -3.61 8.26
C THR A 34 16.35 -2.76 7.19
N PHE A 35 16.80 -2.76 5.94
CA PHE A 35 16.03 -2.15 4.83
C PHE A 35 16.43 -2.73 3.48
N VAL A 36 15.52 -2.64 2.50
CA VAL A 36 15.73 -3.10 1.13
C VAL A 36 15.89 -1.89 0.23
N TYR A 37 16.84 -1.90 -0.69
CA TYR A 37 17.10 -0.78 -1.60
C TYR A 37 17.58 -1.27 -2.96
N ARG A 38 17.47 -0.43 -3.98
CA ARG A 38 17.91 -0.79 -5.33
C ARG A 38 19.41 -1.01 -5.42
N THR A 39 19.84 -1.91 -6.31
CA THR A 39 21.27 -2.18 -6.57
C THR A 39 22.02 -0.96 -7.11
N ASP A 40 21.32 -0.07 -7.82
CA ASP A 40 21.83 1.14 -8.48
C ASP A 40 21.60 2.44 -7.69
N ALA A 41 21.12 2.36 -6.45
CA ALA A 41 20.98 3.53 -5.58
C ALA A 41 22.33 3.98 -4.97
N PRO A 42 22.53 5.29 -4.69
CA PRO A 42 21.61 6.39 -4.97
C PRO A 42 21.66 6.85 -6.43
N ILE A 43 20.51 7.27 -6.97
CA ILE A 43 20.39 7.73 -8.35
C ILE A 43 20.43 9.26 -8.37
N GLN A 44 21.55 9.81 -8.86
CA GLN A 44 21.82 11.24 -8.82
C GLN A 44 20.78 12.05 -9.61
N GLY A 45 20.28 13.14 -8.99
CA GLY A 45 19.33 14.06 -9.60
C GLY A 45 17.90 13.54 -9.74
N LYS A 46 17.60 12.36 -9.16
CA LYS A 46 16.25 11.77 -9.14
C LYS A 46 15.67 11.82 -7.74
N VAL A 47 14.39 12.18 -7.62
CA VAL A 47 13.66 12.06 -6.36
C VAL A 47 13.62 10.59 -5.95
N ALA A 48 13.99 10.28 -4.71
CA ALA A 48 13.89 8.92 -4.20
C ALA A 48 12.49 8.67 -3.61
N ILE A 49 11.91 7.50 -3.89
CA ILE A 49 10.63 7.08 -3.31
C ILE A 49 10.88 6.00 -2.26
N ILE A 50 10.41 6.21 -1.03
CA ILE A 50 10.51 5.23 0.06
C ILE A 50 9.14 4.95 0.64
N SER A 51 8.87 3.68 0.94
CA SER A 51 7.75 3.27 1.79
C SER A 51 8.20 2.22 2.81
N GLY A 52 7.27 1.73 3.61
CA GLY A 52 7.56 0.80 4.69
C GLY A 52 6.31 0.46 5.50
N GLY A 53 6.53 -0.35 6.52
CA GLY A 53 5.49 -0.85 7.41
C GLY A 53 5.83 -2.24 7.91
N GLY A 54 4.90 -2.85 8.65
CA GLY A 54 5.06 -4.21 9.12
C GLY A 54 5.24 -5.22 8.00
N SER A 55 6.03 -6.26 8.27
CA SER A 55 6.16 -7.41 7.37
C SER A 55 4.88 -8.25 7.34
N GLY A 56 4.73 -9.11 6.32
CA GLY A 56 3.58 -10.00 6.17
C GLY A 56 2.53 -9.54 5.15
N HIS A 57 2.86 -8.52 4.37
CA HIS A 57 2.04 -8.00 3.27
C HIS A 57 2.65 -8.22 1.88
N ASP A 58 3.65 -9.09 1.80
CA ASP A 58 4.43 -9.37 0.61
C ASP A 58 3.54 -9.61 -0.63
N PRO A 59 3.88 -9.06 -1.80
CA PRO A 59 5.12 -8.34 -2.13
C PRO A 59 5.23 -6.89 -1.59
N MET A 60 4.18 -6.30 -1.03
CA MET A 60 4.24 -4.96 -0.44
C MET A 60 5.12 -4.99 0.83
N HIS A 61 6.19 -4.20 0.97
CA HIS A 61 6.74 -3.18 0.07
C HIS A 61 8.02 -3.60 -0.65
N ALA A 62 8.80 -4.49 -0.03
CA ALA A 62 10.13 -4.86 -0.51
C ALA A 62 10.10 -5.37 -1.96
N GLY A 63 9.07 -6.14 -2.33
CA GLY A 63 8.85 -6.62 -3.69
C GLY A 63 8.69 -5.51 -4.74
N PHE A 64 8.37 -4.29 -4.32
CA PHE A 64 8.20 -3.12 -5.18
C PHE A 64 9.43 -2.19 -5.22
N VAL A 65 10.56 -2.60 -4.64
CA VAL A 65 11.84 -1.92 -4.82
C VAL A 65 12.41 -2.25 -6.21
N GLY A 66 12.72 -1.22 -7.00
CA GLY A 66 13.22 -1.36 -8.36
C GLY A 66 12.87 -0.18 -9.27
N LYS A 67 13.34 -0.25 -10.52
CA LYS A 67 13.10 0.80 -11.52
C LYS A 67 11.60 1.03 -11.72
N GLY A 68 11.17 2.30 -11.66
CA GLY A 68 9.79 2.70 -11.91
C GLY A 68 8.83 2.56 -10.72
N MET A 69 9.34 2.21 -9.53
CA MET A 69 8.59 2.15 -8.26
C MET A 69 9.45 2.70 -7.10
N LEU A 70 9.67 1.92 -6.04
CA LEU A 70 10.40 2.34 -4.84
C LEU A 70 11.91 2.27 -5.04
N ASP A 71 12.63 3.22 -4.44
CA ASP A 71 14.10 3.20 -4.32
C ASP A 71 14.55 2.45 -3.07
N ALA A 72 13.75 2.50 -2.00
CA ALA A 72 13.91 1.66 -0.82
C ALA A 72 12.57 1.31 -0.16
N ALA A 73 12.57 0.23 0.62
CA ALA A 73 11.49 -0.18 1.48
C ALA A 73 12.02 -0.51 2.89
N CYS A 74 11.28 -0.11 3.91
CA CYS A 74 11.62 -0.37 5.32
C CYS A 74 10.65 -1.42 5.91
N PRO A 75 11.00 -2.72 5.88
CA PRO A 75 10.20 -3.76 6.52
C PRO A 75 10.45 -3.76 8.04
N GLY A 76 9.40 -3.58 8.83
CA GLY A 76 9.42 -3.84 10.27
C GLY A 76 9.15 -5.31 10.59
N GLU A 77 8.97 -5.62 11.87
CA GLU A 77 8.49 -6.94 12.29
C GLU A 77 7.08 -7.24 11.73
N VAL A 78 6.65 -8.50 11.79
CA VAL A 78 5.34 -8.89 11.23
C VAL A 78 4.21 -8.06 11.86
N PHE A 79 3.48 -7.31 11.02
CA PHE A 79 2.43 -6.37 11.39
C PHE A 79 2.85 -5.25 12.38
N THR A 80 4.15 -4.94 12.44
CA THR A 80 4.68 -3.87 13.30
C THR A 80 5.50 -2.88 12.48
N SER A 81 5.19 -1.60 12.59
CA SER A 81 5.88 -0.53 11.87
C SER A 81 7.40 -0.53 12.09
N PRO A 82 8.23 -0.23 11.07
CA PRO A 82 9.67 -0.03 11.22
C PRO A 82 9.98 1.17 12.13
N THR A 83 11.19 1.24 12.65
CA THR A 83 11.62 2.34 13.53
C THR A 83 12.12 3.56 12.73
N PRO A 84 12.06 4.78 13.28
CA PRO A 84 12.51 6.00 12.60
C PRO A 84 13.97 5.97 12.11
N ASP A 85 14.87 5.36 12.88
CA ASP A 85 16.28 5.20 12.55
C ASP A 85 16.50 4.28 11.34
N GLN A 86 15.65 3.26 11.17
CA GLN A 86 15.63 2.39 10.01
C GLN A 86 15.28 3.17 8.73
N MET A 87 14.25 4.02 8.80
CA MET A 87 13.85 4.89 7.68
C MET A 87 14.92 5.92 7.35
N LEU A 88 15.53 6.54 8.37
CA LEU A 88 16.64 7.47 8.18
C LEU A 88 17.84 6.82 7.49
N ALA A 89 18.20 5.60 7.88
CA ALA A 89 19.29 4.85 7.26
C ALA A 89 18.97 4.54 5.79
N ALA A 90 17.74 4.14 5.48
CA ALA A 90 17.29 3.93 4.11
C ALA A 90 17.34 5.24 3.30
N ALA A 91 16.87 6.35 3.86
CA ALA A 91 16.92 7.68 3.24
C ALA A 91 18.34 8.10 2.88
N LYS A 92 19.29 7.97 3.82
CA LYS A 92 20.72 8.23 3.58
C LYS A 92 21.29 7.36 2.46
N GLN A 93 20.84 6.10 2.36
CA GLN A 93 21.34 5.18 1.34
C GLN A 93 20.85 5.50 -0.08
N VAL A 94 19.66 6.10 -0.21
CA VAL A 94 19.04 6.36 -1.52
C VAL A 94 18.98 7.83 -1.92
N ASP A 95 19.45 8.75 -1.07
CA ASP A 95 19.45 10.18 -1.36
C ASP A 95 20.31 10.51 -2.60
N GLY A 96 19.62 10.84 -3.70
CA GLY A 96 20.21 11.28 -4.96
C GLY A 96 20.38 12.80 -5.07
N GLY A 97 20.10 13.56 -4.01
CA GLY A 97 20.22 15.02 -3.97
C GLY A 97 19.03 15.80 -4.56
N ALA A 98 17.95 15.12 -4.99
CA ALA A 98 16.73 15.76 -5.48
C ALA A 98 15.56 15.73 -4.46
N GLY A 99 15.82 15.19 -3.27
CA GLY A 99 14.83 15.01 -2.21
C GLY A 99 14.16 13.63 -2.23
N ILE A 100 13.36 13.36 -1.20
CA ILE A 100 12.76 12.06 -0.93
C ILE A 100 11.28 12.22 -0.62
N LEU A 101 10.45 11.37 -1.23
CA LEU A 101 9.06 11.19 -0.84
C LEU A 101 8.89 9.91 -0.01
N TYR A 102 8.34 10.05 1.18
CA TYR A 102 7.78 8.95 1.96
C TYR A 102 6.30 8.74 1.59
N ILE A 103 5.96 7.55 1.10
CA ILE A 103 4.57 7.12 0.93
C ILE A 103 4.19 6.30 2.15
N VAL A 104 3.20 6.76 2.92
CA VAL A 104 2.94 6.24 4.27
C VAL A 104 1.51 5.73 4.35
N LYS A 105 1.32 4.48 4.79
CA LYS A 105 -0.03 3.93 5.02
C LYS A 105 -0.60 4.49 6.32
N ASN A 106 -1.88 4.85 6.33
CA ASN A 106 -2.50 5.42 7.53
C ASN A 106 -2.77 4.36 8.63
N TYR A 107 -1.72 4.02 9.36
CA TYR A 107 -1.74 3.24 10.60
C TYR A 107 -0.96 4.01 11.65
N SER A 108 -1.46 4.11 12.88
CA SER A 108 -0.90 5.00 13.91
C SER A 108 0.60 4.81 14.14
N GLY A 109 1.08 3.57 14.11
CA GLY A 109 2.52 3.28 14.21
C GLY A 109 3.31 3.75 12.99
N ASP A 110 2.80 3.51 11.78
CA ASP A 110 3.41 3.97 10.53
C ASP A 110 3.45 5.50 10.48
N VAL A 111 2.34 6.18 10.78
CA VAL A 111 2.28 7.65 10.82
C VAL A 111 3.32 8.19 11.79
N MET A 112 3.26 7.79 13.07
CA MET A 112 4.17 8.31 14.10
C MET A 112 5.65 8.09 13.73
N ASN A 113 6.01 6.91 13.24
CA ASN A 113 7.40 6.59 12.95
C ASN A 113 7.92 7.31 11.69
N PHE A 114 7.11 7.42 10.63
CA PHE A 114 7.50 8.15 9.42
C PHE A 114 7.51 9.68 9.63
N GLU A 115 6.63 10.21 10.47
CA GLU A 115 6.68 11.62 10.89
C GLU A 115 8.01 11.91 11.61
N MET A 116 8.36 11.09 12.61
CA MET A 116 9.63 11.23 13.33
C MET A 116 10.85 11.05 12.41
N ALA A 117 10.81 10.09 11.49
CA ALA A 117 11.88 9.90 10.51
C ALA A 117 12.05 11.11 9.58
N THR A 118 10.95 11.79 9.22
CA THR A 118 10.96 13.03 8.43
C THR A 118 11.70 14.13 9.20
N GLU A 119 11.35 14.35 10.47
CA GLU A 119 11.99 15.37 11.32
C GLU A 119 13.49 15.14 11.49
N ILE A 120 13.89 13.88 11.75
CA ILE A 120 15.30 13.52 11.92
C ILE A 120 16.07 13.73 10.61
N ALA A 121 15.54 13.24 9.49
CA ALA A 121 16.18 13.38 8.18
C ALA A 121 16.38 14.84 7.79
N ARG A 122 15.37 15.70 8.04
CA ARG A 122 15.47 17.14 7.76
C ARG A 122 16.46 17.85 8.67
N THR A 123 16.56 17.46 9.94
CA THR A 123 17.59 17.96 10.86
C THR A 123 19.00 17.62 10.38
N GLU A 124 19.14 16.48 9.68
CA GLU A 124 20.39 16.06 9.03
C GLU A 124 20.59 16.64 7.62
N GLY A 125 19.72 17.55 7.17
CA GLY A 125 19.84 18.23 5.88
C GLY A 125 19.32 17.44 4.68
N ILE A 126 18.65 16.30 4.90
CA ILE A 126 18.00 15.52 3.83
C ILE A 126 16.60 16.10 3.61
N ARG A 127 16.33 16.55 2.38
CA ARG A 127 15.01 17.07 2.02
C ARG A 127 14.00 15.94 1.88
N VAL A 128 13.12 15.79 2.86
CA VAL A 128 12.07 14.76 2.90
C VAL A 128 10.69 15.40 3.01
N LEU A 129 9.74 14.85 2.26
CA LEU A 129 8.30 15.07 2.42
C LEU A 129 7.57 13.73 2.51
N ASN A 130 6.37 13.72 3.09
CA ASN A 130 5.56 12.52 3.23
C ASN A 130 4.13 12.75 2.76
N ILE A 131 3.50 11.68 2.26
CA ILE A 131 2.08 11.67 1.92
C ILE A 131 1.44 10.41 2.50
N LEU A 132 0.36 10.64 3.27
CA LEU A 132 -0.49 9.59 3.82
C LEU A 132 -1.41 9.01 2.74
N ILE A 133 -1.59 7.69 2.77
CA ILE A 133 -2.60 6.95 2.01
C ILE A 133 -3.67 6.42 2.97
N ASP A 134 -4.94 6.76 2.72
CA ASP A 134 -6.08 6.49 3.61
C ASP A 134 -7.35 6.09 2.83
N ASP A 135 -7.20 5.12 1.94
CA ASP A 135 -8.18 4.75 0.92
C ASP A 135 -9.24 3.73 1.38
N ASP A 136 -9.09 3.08 2.52
CA ASP A 136 -10.04 2.07 2.98
C ASP A 136 -11.38 2.69 3.43
N VAL A 137 -12.44 2.48 2.65
CA VAL A 137 -13.76 3.04 2.94
C VAL A 137 -14.50 2.29 4.04
N ALA A 138 -14.00 1.13 4.50
CA ALA A 138 -14.69 0.26 5.43
C ALA A 138 -15.00 0.93 6.78
N VAL A 139 -14.02 1.54 7.42
CA VAL A 139 -14.21 2.04 8.80
C VAL A 139 -13.67 3.47 8.90
N LYS A 140 -14.35 4.29 9.70
CA LYS A 140 -13.82 5.55 10.23
C LYS A 140 -13.40 5.25 11.67
N ASP A 141 -12.09 5.25 11.91
CA ASP A 141 -11.42 4.85 13.15
C ASP A 141 -11.41 3.33 13.41
N SER A 142 -10.23 2.73 13.57
CA SER A 142 -10.05 1.30 13.85
C SER A 142 -9.02 1.07 14.97
N LEU A 143 -8.80 -0.20 15.36
CA LEU A 143 -7.90 -0.55 16.47
C LEU A 143 -6.51 0.11 16.39
N TYR A 144 -6.00 0.35 15.17
CA TYR A 144 -4.66 0.88 14.94
C TYR A 144 -4.65 2.12 14.03
N THR A 145 -5.79 2.78 13.81
CA THR A 145 -5.88 3.92 12.87
C THR A 145 -6.88 4.97 13.35
N GLN A 146 -6.50 6.24 13.23
CA GLN A 146 -7.42 7.37 13.24
C GLN A 146 -7.81 7.74 11.80
N GLY A 147 -9.09 7.88 11.52
CA GLY A 147 -9.61 8.00 10.15
C GLY A 147 -9.66 6.67 9.40
N ARG A 148 -9.44 6.70 8.08
CA ARG A 148 -9.44 5.53 7.21
C ARG A 148 -8.07 4.86 7.14
N ARG A 149 -8.03 3.53 6.98
CA ARG A 149 -6.78 2.77 6.82
C ARG A 149 -6.18 2.98 5.43
N GLY A 150 -4.86 2.81 5.30
CA GLY A 150 -4.15 2.81 4.02
C GLY A 150 -3.88 1.40 3.50
N VAL A 151 -4.40 1.06 2.32
CA VAL A 151 -4.39 -0.29 1.74
C VAL A 151 -4.02 -0.26 0.24
N GLY A 152 -4.88 -0.75 -0.65
CA GLY A 152 -4.68 -0.95 -2.09
C GLY A 152 -4.11 0.24 -2.87
N THR A 153 -4.54 1.46 -2.55
CA THR A 153 -4.08 2.67 -3.25
C THR A 153 -2.59 2.93 -3.04
N THR A 154 -2.00 2.36 -1.97
CA THR A 154 -0.56 2.48 -1.68
C THR A 154 0.28 1.94 -2.83
N VAL A 155 0.04 0.70 -3.28
CA VAL A 155 0.80 0.09 -4.38
C VAL A 155 0.63 0.86 -5.69
N LEU A 156 -0.55 1.43 -5.92
CA LEU A 156 -0.80 2.26 -7.10
C LEU A 156 -0.05 3.59 -7.01
N ALA A 157 0.00 4.21 -5.84
CA ALA A 157 0.77 5.44 -5.59
C ALA A 157 2.27 5.18 -5.76
N GLU A 158 2.79 4.07 -5.24
CA GLU A 158 4.20 3.68 -5.42
C GLU A 158 4.57 3.53 -6.90
N LYS A 159 3.70 2.90 -7.70
CA LYS A 159 3.92 2.78 -9.14
C LYS A 159 3.87 4.11 -9.87
N ILE A 160 2.83 4.90 -9.62
CA ILE A 160 2.62 6.16 -10.33
C ILE A 160 3.68 7.20 -9.96
N CYS A 161 4.02 7.31 -8.67
CA CYS A 161 5.05 8.24 -8.18
C CYS A 161 6.45 7.78 -8.56
N GLY A 162 6.73 6.47 -8.49
CA GLY A 162 8.01 5.90 -8.94
C GLY A 162 8.25 6.15 -10.44
N ALA A 163 7.22 5.97 -11.28
CA ALA A 163 7.31 6.33 -12.69
C ALA A 163 7.57 7.81 -12.92
N ALA A 164 6.92 8.69 -12.15
CA ALA A 164 7.14 10.13 -12.23
C ALA A 164 8.57 10.52 -11.83
N ALA A 165 9.10 9.88 -10.78
CA ALA A 165 10.50 10.03 -10.38
C ALA A 165 11.46 9.59 -11.50
N GLU A 166 11.22 8.45 -12.16
CA GLU A 166 12.03 8.02 -13.32
C GLU A 166 11.95 9.00 -14.50
N GLN A 167 10.86 9.76 -14.63
CA GLN A 167 10.72 10.83 -15.64
C GLN A 167 11.34 12.16 -15.21
N GLY A 168 11.99 12.22 -14.04
CA GLY A 168 12.70 13.41 -13.55
C GLY A 168 11.77 14.49 -12.99
N TYR A 169 10.56 14.13 -12.53
CA TYR A 169 9.71 15.08 -11.84
C TYR A 169 10.39 15.53 -10.54
N ASP A 170 10.26 16.82 -10.20
CA ASP A 170 10.73 17.33 -8.91
C ASP A 170 9.84 16.86 -7.74
N LEU A 171 10.37 16.98 -6.52
CA LEU A 171 9.72 16.47 -5.32
C LEU A 171 8.31 17.07 -5.11
N GLY A 172 8.12 18.37 -5.37
CA GLY A 172 6.84 19.03 -5.18
C GLY A 172 5.78 18.49 -6.13
N ARG A 173 6.14 18.30 -7.40
CA ARG A 173 5.24 17.70 -8.39
C ARG A 173 4.87 16.25 -8.07
N ILE A 174 5.81 15.47 -7.52
CA ILE A 174 5.53 14.09 -7.10
C ILE A 174 4.63 14.06 -5.86
N VAL A 175 4.84 14.96 -4.89
CA VAL A 175 3.97 15.12 -3.72
C VAL A 175 2.53 15.42 -4.15
N ASP A 176 2.33 16.38 -5.04
CA ASP A 176 1.00 16.73 -5.57
C ASP A 176 0.35 15.57 -6.35
N LEU A 177 1.15 14.83 -7.11
CA LEU A 177 0.70 13.62 -7.79
C LEU A 177 0.28 12.53 -6.80
N CYS A 178 1.08 12.26 -5.77
CA CYS A 178 0.78 11.26 -4.74
C CYS A 178 -0.51 11.64 -3.99
N ARG A 179 -0.66 12.93 -3.64
CA ARG A 179 -1.89 13.45 -3.03
C ARG A 179 -3.10 13.25 -3.93
N ARG A 180 -2.98 13.54 -5.23
CA ARG A 180 -4.06 13.25 -6.21
C ARG A 180 -4.39 11.76 -6.28
N VAL A 181 -3.39 10.87 -6.27
CA VAL A 181 -3.65 9.42 -6.25
C VAL A 181 -4.43 9.04 -4.99
N ASN A 182 -4.03 9.51 -3.81
CA ASN A 182 -4.74 9.25 -2.56
C ASN A 182 -6.19 9.76 -2.58
N LEU A 183 -6.41 10.99 -3.05
CA LEU A 183 -7.76 11.59 -3.14
C LEU A 183 -8.70 10.82 -4.07
N ASN A 184 -8.15 10.10 -5.06
CA ASN A 184 -8.93 9.42 -6.11
C ASN A 184 -9.02 7.90 -5.93
N GLY A 185 -8.30 7.35 -4.94
CA GLY A 185 -8.28 5.92 -4.60
C GLY A 185 -9.28 5.58 -3.49
N ARG A 186 -9.94 4.43 -3.62
CA ARG A 186 -10.85 3.87 -2.62
C ARG A 186 -10.79 2.36 -2.62
N SER A 187 -10.81 1.76 -1.44
CA SER A 187 -10.65 0.32 -1.26
C SER A 187 -11.61 -0.26 -0.23
N MET A 188 -11.91 -1.55 -0.37
CA MET A 188 -12.58 -2.33 0.66
C MET A 188 -12.24 -3.82 0.52
N GLY A 189 -11.98 -4.48 1.66
CA GLY A 189 -11.61 -5.89 1.74
C GLY A 189 -12.65 -6.79 2.39
N ILE A 190 -12.45 -8.10 2.26
CA ILE A 190 -13.16 -9.15 3.00
C ILE A 190 -12.17 -10.22 3.45
N ALA A 191 -12.52 -10.91 4.55
CA ALA A 191 -11.86 -12.13 4.99
C ALA A 191 -12.86 -13.28 5.05
N LEU A 192 -12.45 -14.44 4.54
CA LEU A 192 -13.11 -15.74 4.71
C LEU A 192 -12.42 -16.57 5.80
N SER A 193 -11.15 -16.27 6.08
CA SER A 193 -10.40 -16.85 7.19
C SER A 193 -9.57 -15.78 7.87
N SER A 194 -9.08 -16.10 9.06
CA SER A 194 -8.05 -15.32 9.73
C SER A 194 -6.65 -15.66 9.17
N CYS A 195 -5.65 -14.92 9.62
CA CYS A 195 -4.24 -15.27 9.45
C CYS A 195 -3.57 -15.50 10.82
N THR A 196 -2.43 -16.18 10.81
CA THR A 196 -1.64 -16.46 12.01
C THR A 196 -0.33 -15.70 11.95
N VAL A 197 -0.08 -14.79 12.89
CA VAL A 197 1.25 -14.18 13.04
C VAL A 197 2.23 -15.22 13.58
N PRO A 198 3.41 -15.45 12.95
CA PRO A 198 4.37 -16.46 13.38
C PRO A 198 4.70 -16.39 14.88
N ALA A 199 5.00 -15.20 15.39
CA ALA A 199 5.34 -14.98 16.80
C ALA A 199 4.17 -15.24 17.76
N LYS A 200 2.91 -15.04 17.32
CA LYS A 200 1.71 -15.22 18.15
C LYS A 200 1.31 -16.70 18.29
N GLY A 201 1.65 -17.57 17.34
CA GLY A 201 1.29 -18.99 17.43
C GLY A 201 -0.16 -19.33 17.05
N SER A 202 -1.06 -18.34 17.05
CA SER A 202 -2.52 -18.51 16.94
C SER A 202 -3.16 -17.47 16.01
N PRO A 203 -4.36 -17.75 15.46
CA PRO A 203 -5.07 -16.82 14.59
C PRO A 203 -5.27 -15.43 15.20
N THR A 204 -5.28 -14.38 14.38
CA THR A 204 -5.51 -13.00 14.85
C THR A 204 -6.95 -12.81 15.32
N PHE A 205 -7.91 -13.37 14.59
CA PHE A 205 -9.32 -13.52 14.96
C PHE A 205 -9.87 -14.90 14.56
N THR A 206 -11.14 -15.19 14.84
CA THR A 206 -11.83 -16.42 14.42
C THR A 206 -13.14 -16.12 13.70
N LEU A 207 -13.41 -16.88 12.64
CA LEU A 207 -14.68 -16.95 11.92
C LEU A 207 -15.12 -18.41 11.86
N SER A 208 -16.42 -18.69 11.94
CA SER A 208 -16.94 -20.02 11.67
C SER A 208 -16.88 -20.34 10.16
N GLU A 209 -17.04 -21.62 9.78
CA GLU A 209 -17.01 -22.06 8.37
C GLU A 209 -18.09 -21.43 7.48
N SER A 210 -19.12 -20.81 8.09
CA SER A 210 -20.24 -20.18 7.40
C SER A 210 -20.25 -18.66 7.53
N GLU A 211 -19.20 -18.07 8.08
CA GLU A 211 -19.08 -16.62 8.28
C GLU A 211 -17.98 -16.01 7.41
N MET A 212 -18.14 -14.74 7.11
CA MET A 212 -17.12 -13.88 6.52
C MET A 212 -17.11 -12.52 7.21
N GLU A 213 -15.96 -11.83 7.17
CA GLU A 213 -15.82 -10.48 7.72
C GLU A 213 -15.72 -9.46 6.60
N ILE A 214 -16.65 -8.51 6.58
CA ILE A 214 -16.73 -7.45 5.58
C ILE A 214 -15.96 -6.23 6.06
N GLY A 215 -15.08 -5.70 5.23
CA GLY A 215 -14.27 -4.53 5.53
C GLY A 215 -13.09 -4.83 6.46
N ILE A 216 -12.56 -6.06 6.46
CA ILE A 216 -11.38 -6.42 7.26
C ILE A 216 -10.17 -5.56 6.88
N GLY A 217 -9.32 -5.23 7.87
CA GLY A 217 -8.01 -4.61 7.62
C GLY A 217 -6.92 -5.63 7.26
N ILE A 218 -5.77 -5.13 6.80
CA ILE A 218 -4.65 -6.00 6.36
C ILE A 218 -3.86 -6.62 7.52
N HIS A 219 -4.06 -6.20 8.77
CA HIS A 219 -3.46 -6.85 9.95
C HIS A 219 -4.49 -7.72 10.71
N GLY A 220 -5.67 -7.96 10.11
CA GLY A 220 -6.77 -8.68 10.74
C GLY A 220 -7.58 -7.83 11.74
N GLU A 221 -7.52 -6.51 11.62
CA GLU A 221 -8.38 -5.62 12.40
C GLU A 221 -9.85 -5.84 12.03
N PRO A 222 -10.77 -5.81 13.01
CA PRO A 222 -12.20 -5.97 12.76
C PRO A 222 -12.69 -5.07 11.63
N GLY A 223 -13.59 -5.64 10.84
CA GLY A 223 -14.23 -4.92 9.76
C GLY A 223 -15.47 -4.16 10.22
N ARG A 224 -16.37 -3.91 9.28
CA ARG A 224 -17.69 -3.32 9.56
C ARG A 224 -18.60 -4.30 10.29
N GLU A 225 -18.63 -5.54 9.80
CA GLU A 225 -19.57 -6.55 10.26
C GLU A 225 -19.11 -7.96 9.88
N ARG A 226 -19.57 -8.94 10.66
CA ARG A 226 -19.52 -10.37 10.33
C ARG A 226 -20.88 -10.81 9.84
N ILE A 227 -20.91 -11.47 8.70
CA ILE A 227 -22.14 -11.96 8.09
C ILE A 227 -21.95 -13.39 7.60
N SER A 228 -23.07 -14.07 7.34
CA SER A 228 -23.04 -15.40 6.72
C SER A 228 -22.41 -15.34 5.32
N LEU A 229 -21.73 -16.42 4.94
CA LEU A 229 -21.09 -16.55 3.63
C LEU A 229 -22.10 -16.35 2.51
N GLU A 230 -21.77 -15.48 1.56
CA GLU A 230 -22.59 -15.21 0.38
C GLU A 230 -21.89 -15.70 -0.90
N SER A 231 -22.63 -15.77 -2.00
CA SER A 231 -22.02 -15.99 -3.32
C SER A 231 -21.04 -14.86 -3.68
N VAL A 232 -20.00 -15.16 -4.44
CA VAL A 232 -19.01 -14.17 -4.92
C VAL A 232 -19.65 -12.95 -5.60
N ASP A 233 -20.77 -13.12 -6.30
CA ASP A 233 -21.46 -12.02 -6.97
C ASP A 233 -22.08 -11.02 -5.99
N ARG A 234 -22.57 -11.51 -4.84
CA ARG A 234 -23.14 -10.69 -3.76
C ARG A 234 -22.03 -10.03 -2.93
N ILE A 235 -20.95 -10.77 -2.64
CA ILE A 235 -19.75 -10.22 -2.00
C ILE A 235 -19.20 -9.05 -2.83
N THR A 236 -18.98 -9.28 -4.12
CA THR A 236 -18.45 -8.25 -5.02
C THR A 236 -19.39 -7.05 -5.11
N GLU A 237 -20.71 -7.28 -5.15
CA GLU A 237 -21.71 -6.21 -5.16
C GLU A 237 -21.61 -5.33 -3.91
N ARG A 238 -21.49 -5.92 -2.71
CA ARG A 238 -21.33 -5.17 -1.46
C ARG A 238 -20.08 -4.30 -1.44
N LEU A 239 -18.94 -4.87 -1.85
CA LEU A 239 -17.67 -4.16 -1.90
C LEU A 239 -17.70 -3.04 -2.93
N ALA A 240 -18.07 -3.35 -4.17
CA ALA A 240 -18.11 -2.38 -5.25
C ALA A 240 -19.10 -1.25 -4.95
N GLN A 241 -20.30 -1.54 -4.43
CA GLN A 241 -21.26 -0.49 -4.06
C GLN A 241 -20.74 0.37 -2.91
N SER A 242 -20.07 -0.20 -1.91
CA SER A 242 -19.47 0.59 -0.82
C SER A 242 -18.39 1.53 -1.32
N ILE A 243 -17.59 1.10 -2.30
CA ILE A 243 -16.52 1.91 -2.91
C ILE A 243 -17.10 2.97 -3.85
N ILE A 244 -18.04 2.60 -4.72
CA ILE A 244 -18.60 3.48 -5.75
C ILE A 244 -19.50 4.56 -5.14
N ASN A 245 -20.32 4.19 -4.15
CA ASN A 245 -21.25 5.11 -3.50
C ASN A 245 -20.61 5.86 -2.32
N ASP A 246 -19.29 5.80 -2.15
CA ASP A 246 -18.60 6.53 -1.10
C ASP A 246 -18.82 8.04 -1.26
N ALA A 247 -19.43 8.63 -0.24
CA ALA A 247 -19.70 10.06 -0.20
C ALA A 247 -18.39 10.85 -0.04
N PRO A 248 -18.38 12.16 -0.36
CA PRO A 248 -17.18 12.96 -0.17
C PRO A 248 -16.65 12.85 1.26
N TYR A 249 -15.40 12.41 1.39
CA TYR A 249 -14.75 12.20 2.68
C TYR A 249 -13.83 13.38 2.98
N ARG A 250 -14.25 14.21 3.93
CA ARG A 250 -13.47 15.31 4.49
C ARG A 250 -12.73 14.82 5.73
N ARG A 251 -11.43 15.08 5.80
CA ARG A 251 -10.60 14.86 6.99
C ARG A 251 -9.42 15.83 7.00
N ILE A 252 -8.81 15.93 8.17
CA ILE A 252 -7.55 16.63 8.37
C ILE A 252 -6.44 15.59 8.40
N VAL A 253 -5.39 15.84 7.65
CA VAL A 253 -4.13 15.09 7.73
C VAL A 253 -3.02 16.06 8.11
N ARG A 254 -1.89 15.53 8.56
CA ARG A 254 -0.68 16.33 8.78
C ARG A 254 0.27 16.11 7.63
N GLU A 255 0.79 17.21 7.08
CA GLU A 255 1.85 17.19 6.08
C GLU A 255 2.97 18.15 6.52
N TRP A 256 4.21 17.86 6.15
CA TRP A 256 5.32 18.75 6.44
C TRP A 256 5.34 19.93 5.46
N ASP A 257 5.30 21.15 5.99
CA ASP A 257 5.39 22.39 5.22
C ASP A 257 6.86 22.83 5.10
N GLU A 258 7.36 22.98 3.88
CA GLU A 258 8.75 23.37 3.65
C GLU A 258 9.02 24.86 3.90
N ASP A 259 8.03 25.72 3.77
CA ASP A 259 8.22 27.15 3.99
C ASP A 259 8.20 27.48 5.49
N GLN A 260 7.33 26.81 6.24
CA GLN A 260 7.16 26.99 7.69
C GLN A 260 8.10 26.10 8.51
N GLN A 261 8.66 25.05 7.89
CA GLN A 261 9.53 24.05 8.55
C GLN A 261 8.85 23.41 9.77
N GLU A 262 7.56 23.13 9.64
CA GLU A 262 6.77 22.46 10.66
C GLU A 262 5.67 21.61 10.03
N TRP A 263 5.05 20.76 10.85
CA TRP A 263 3.87 20.02 10.45
C TRP A 263 2.63 20.91 10.48
N VAL A 264 1.89 20.93 9.37
CA VAL A 264 0.65 21.70 9.25
C VAL A 264 -0.53 20.78 9.03
N ASP A 265 -1.69 21.22 9.51
CA ASP A 265 -2.96 20.56 9.24
C ASP A 265 -3.43 20.90 7.82
N VAL A 266 -3.63 19.87 7.01
CA VAL A 266 -4.13 19.98 5.64
C VAL A 266 -5.52 19.36 5.56
N GLU A 267 -6.50 20.15 5.14
CA GLU A 267 -7.84 19.64 4.86
C GLU A 267 -7.88 18.96 3.49
N LEU A 268 -8.24 17.69 3.48
CA LEU A 268 -8.40 16.90 2.26
C LEU A 268 -9.85 16.45 2.08
N ILE A 269 -10.33 16.55 0.85
CA ILE A 269 -11.69 16.13 0.47
C ILE A 269 -11.60 15.19 -0.74
N ASN A 270 -11.92 13.91 -0.54
CA ASN A 270 -12.04 12.99 -1.67
C ASN A 270 -13.33 13.32 -2.42
N PRO A 271 -13.30 13.55 -3.75
CA PRO A 271 -14.51 13.66 -4.54
C PRO A 271 -15.25 12.32 -4.58
N SER A 272 -16.53 12.28 -4.99
CA SER A 272 -17.21 11.03 -5.33
C SER A 272 -16.88 10.58 -6.76
N LEU A 273 -17.00 9.28 -7.04
CA LEU A 273 -16.95 8.79 -8.43
C LEU A 273 -18.18 9.25 -9.19
N GLN A 274 -18.00 9.55 -10.47
CA GLN A 274 -19.05 9.98 -11.37
C GLN A 274 -19.05 9.18 -12.67
N LYS A 275 -20.23 9.12 -13.31
CA LYS A 275 -20.39 8.53 -14.63
C LYS A 275 -19.39 9.15 -15.62
N GLY A 276 -18.70 8.31 -16.37
CA GLY A 276 -17.64 8.70 -17.31
C GLY A 276 -16.24 8.68 -16.70
N ASP A 277 -16.09 8.51 -15.39
CA ASP A 277 -14.78 8.36 -14.77
C ASP A 277 -14.05 7.12 -15.31
N ARG A 278 -12.76 7.30 -15.57
CA ARG A 278 -11.83 6.24 -15.99
C ARG A 278 -11.14 5.69 -14.77
N LEU A 279 -11.15 4.38 -14.62
CA LEU A 279 -10.71 3.69 -13.43
C LEU A 279 -9.58 2.70 -13.71
N LEU A 280 -8.64 2.60 -12.78
CA LEU A 280 -7.87 1.39 -12.54
C LEU A 280 -8.63 0.52 -11.54
N ALA A 281 -8.95 -0.71 -11.93
CA ALA A 281 -9.57 -1.69 -11.06
C ALA A 281 -8.54 -2.72 -10.56
N PHE A 282 -8.27 -2.71 -9.26
CA PHE A 282 -7.30 -3.59 -8.63
C PHE A 282 -8.03 -4.59 -7.73
N VAL A 283 -8.02 -5.87 -8.11
CA VAL A 283 -8.58 -6.99 -7.34
C VAL A 283 -7.43 -7.75 -6.70
N ASN A 284 -7.26 -7.53 -5.41
CA ASN A 284 -6.13 -8.00 -4.63
C ASN A 284 -6.47 -9.25 -3.82
N ASN A 285 -5.54 -10.18 -3.73
CA ASN A 285 -5.58 -11.35 -2.85
C ASN A 285 -5.03 -11.00 -1.47
N MET A 286 -5.72 -11.43 -0.41
CA MET A 286 -5.23 -11.31 0.97
C MET A 286 -4.20 -12.39 1.35
N GLY A 287 -3.92 -13.33 0.45
CA GLY A 287 -2.86 -14.33 0.55
C GLY A 287 -3.34 -15.73 0.22
N GLY A 288 -4.41 -16.18 0.88
CA GLY A 288 -4.95 -17.54 0.81
C GLY A 288 -5.96 -17.80 -0.31
N THR A 289 -6.28 -16.83 -1.16
CA THR A 289 -7.33 -16.98 -2.20
C THR A 289 -6.74 -17.41 -3.55
N PRO A 290 -7.22 -18.50 -4.17
CA PRO A 290 -6.83 -18.89 -5.52
C PRO A 290 -7.05 -17.78 -6.56
N VAL A 291 -6.11 -17.61 -7.47
CA VAL A 291 -6.18 -16.58 -8.53
C VAL A 291 -7.46 -16.72 -9.39
N SER A 292 -7.93 -17.95 -9.61
CA SER A 292 -9.19 -18.20 -10.34
C SER A 292 -10.41 -17.56 -9.66
N GLU A 293 -10.44 -17.48 -8.33
CA GLU A 293 -11.54 -16.84 -7.59
C GLU A 293 -11.51 -15.32 -7.75
N LEU A 294 -10.32 -14.71 -7.84
CA LEU A 294 -10.16 -13.28 -8.08
C LEU A 294 -10.74 -12.86 -9.45
N TYR A 295 -10.62 -13.72 -10.46
CA TYR A 295 -11.26 -13.47 -11.76
C TYR A 295 -12.80 -13.54 -11.69
N LEU A 296 -13.38 -14.30 -10.76
CA LEU A 296 -14.83 -14.27 -10.53
C LEU A 296 -15.27 -12.92 -9.95
N VAL A 297 -14.50 -12.40 -8.99
CA VAL A 297 -14.68 -11.06 -8.42
C VAL A 297 -14.56 -10.00 -9.51
N TYR A 298 -13.47 -10.03 -10.28
CA TYR A 298 -13.24 -9.07 -11.37
C TYR A 298 -14.36 -9.10 -12.43
N ARG A 299 -14.83 -10.29 -12.83
CA ARG A 299 -15.94 -10.46 -13.78
C ARG A 299 -17.21 -9.74 -13.30
N LYS A 300 -17.55 -9.85 -12.01
CA LYS A 300 -18.72 -9.16 -11.46
C LYS A 300 -18.46 -7.66 -11.28
N LEU A 301 -17.27 -7.27 -10.83
CA LEU A 301 -16.87 -5.87 -10.70
C LEU A 301 -16.97 -5.11 -12.03
N ALA A 302 -16.45 -5.69 -13.12
CA ALA A 302 -16.49 -5.09 -14.44
C ALA A 302 -17.93 -4.81 -14.91
N LYS A 303 -18.87 -5.75 -14.68
CA LYS A 303 -20.29 -5.56 -14.98
C LYS A 303 -20.92 -4.44 -14.15
N ILE A 304 -20.58 -4.35 -12.86
CA ILE A 304 -21.08 -3.29 -11.98
C ILE A 304 -20.58 -1.93 -12.45
N CYS A 305 -19.28 -1.79 -12.73
CA CYS A 305 -18.70 -0.55 -13.24
C CYS A 305 -19.36 -0.11 -14.55
N GLU A 306 -19.54 -1.02 -15.51
CA GLU A 306 -20.24 -0.74 -16.77
C GLU A 306 -21.67 -0.23 -16.54
N GLN A 307 -22.43 -0.89 -15.66
CA GLN A 307 -23.80 -0.49 -15.31
C GLN A 307 -23.87 0.89 -14.63
N GLN A 308 -22.86 1.24 -13.83
CA GLN A 308 -22.72 2.56 -13.21
C GLN A 308 -22.14 3.61 -14.16
N GLY A 309 -21.81 3.23 -15.41
CA GLY A 309 -21.21 4.10 -16.40
C GLY A 309 -19.77 4.53 -16.06
N LEU A 310 -19.06 3.72 -15.30
CA LEU A 310 -17.64 3.85 -14.98
C LEU A 310 -16.81 3.02 -15.97
N GLN A 311 -15.68 3.54 -16.41
CA GLN A 311 -14.86 2.92 -17.45
C GLN A 311 -13.59 2.33 -16.85
N ILE A 312 -13.51 1.01 -16.73
CA ILE A 312 -12.25 0.36 -16.33
C ILE A 312 -11.27 0.42 -17.51
N VAL A 313 -10.25 1.27 -17.40
CA VAL A 313 -9.23 1.45 -18.45
C VAL A 313 -7.95 0.66 -18.16
N ARG A 314 -7.67 0.35 -16.88
CA ARG A 314 -6.55 -0.49 -16.46
C ARG A 314 -7.00 -1.43 -15.35
N ASN A 315 -6.28 -2.52 -15.16
CA ASN A 315 -6.55 -3.45 -14.07
C ASN A 315 -5.29 -4.10 -13.53
N LEU A 316 -5.39 -4.59 -12.30
CA LEU A 316 -4.38 -5.40 -11.63
C LEU A 316 -5.11 -6.51 -10.87
N ILE A 317 -4.72 -7.77 -11.05
CA ILE A 317 -5.39 -8.92 -10.43
C ILE A 317 -4.31 -9.87 -9.90
N GLY A 318 -4.34 -10.19 -8.60
CA GLY A 318 -3.36 -11.09 -7.98
C GLY A 318 -3.01 -10.73 -6.54
N SER A 319 -1.90 -11.27 -6.05
CA SER A 319 -1.37 -11.01 -4.71
C SER A 319 -0.36 -9.87 -4.74
N TYR A 320 -0.79 -8.67 -4.34
CA TYR A 320 0.08 -7.50 -4.30
C TYR A 320 0.13 -6.86 -2.90
N ILE A 321 -0.90 -7.06 -2.08
CA ILE A 321 -0.95 -6.68 -0.67
C ILE A 321 -1.57 -7.83 0.11
N THR A 322 -0.75 -8.68 0.70
CA THR A 322 -1.27 -9.83 1.45
C THR A 322 -1.50 -9.49 2.93
N SER A 323 -2.09 -10.43 3.65
CA SER A 323 -2.16 -10.48 5.11
C SER A 323 -1.77 -11.91 5.49
N LEU A 324 -0.51 -12.26 5.25
CA LEU A 324 0.01 -13.63 5.38
C LEU A 324 -0.85 -14.63 4.59
N GLU A 325 -1.37 -15.68 5.22
CA GLU A 325 -2.22 -16.70 4.59
C GLU A 325 -3.72 -16.39 4.61
N MET A 326 -4.14 -15.16 4.94
CA MET A 326 -5.56 -14.80 5.03
C MET A 326 -6.29 -15.13 3.71
N GLN A 327 -7.32 -15.99 3.77
CA GLN A 327 -8.21 -16.17 2.63
C GLN A 327 -9.17 -14.99 2.56
N GLY A 328 -9.22 -14.33 1.42
CA GLY A 328 -10.00 -13.12 1.21
C GLY A 328 -9.51 -12.32 0.01
N CYS A 329 -10.20 -11.23 -0.28
CA CYS A 329 -9.80 -10.31 -1.34
C CYS A 329 -10.13 -8.87 -0.97
N SER A 330 -9.52 -7.93 -1.68
CA SER A 330 -9.92 -6.53 -1.67
C SER A 330 -10.11 -6.01 -3.08
N ILE A 331 -10.97 -4.99 -3.20
CA ILE A 331 -11.15 -4.23 -4.43
C ILE A 331 -10.68 -2.82 -4.15
N THR A 332 -9.88 -2.29 -5.07
CA THR A 332 -9.48 -0.89 -5.13
C THR A 332 -9.91 -0.30 -6.48
N LEU A 333 -10.55 0.86 -6.44
CA LEU A 333 -10.85 1.67 -7.62
C LEU A 333 -10.11 2.99 -7.49
N LEU A 334 -9.20 3.25 -8.43
CA LEU A 334 -8.49 4.52 -8.56
C LEU A 334 -9.00 5.25 -9.79
N LYS A 335 -9.55 6.46 -9.61
CA LYS A 335 -9.86 7.35 -10.73
C LYS A 335 -8.56 7.88 -11.35
N LEU A 336 -8.44 7.76 -12.66
CA LEU A 336 -7.25 8.14 -13.43
C LEU A 336 -7.54 9.33 -14.36
N ASP A 337 -6.60 10.28 -14.37
CA ASP A 337 -6.45 11.25 -15.46
C ASP A 337 -5.44 10.75 -16.52
N ASP A 338 -5.20 11.54 -17.57
CA ASP A 338 -4.31 11.14 -18.67
C ASP A 338 -2.85 10.98 -18.21
N GLU A 339 -2.40 11.82 -17.28
CA GLU A 339 -1.05 11.76 -16.73
C GLU A 339 -0.87 10.47 -15.92
N MET A 340 -1.81 10.13 -15.04
CA MET A 340 -1.76 8.89 -14.26
C MET A 340 -1.81 7.64 -15.13
N ILE A 341 -2.57 7.65 -16.24
CA ILE A 341 -2.58 6.53 -17.21
C ILE A 341 -1.18 6.36 -17.82
N GLN A 342 -0.56 7.45 -18.28
CA GLN A 342 0.78 7.39 -18.87
C GLN A 342 1.84 6.91 -17.86
N LEU A 343 1.76 7.36 -16.62
CA LEU A 343 2.67 6.96 -15.54
C LEU A 343 2.47 5.52 -15.10
N TRP A 344 1.22 5.04 -15.09
CA TRP A 344 0.91 3.63 -14.91
C TRP A 344 1.57 2.82 -16.03
N ASP A 345 1.34 3.16 -17.29
CA ASP A 345 1.87 2.41 -18.43
C ASP A 345 3.40 2.48 -18.58
N ALA A 346 4.06 3.43 -17.91
CA ALA A 346 5.51 3.55 -17.95
C ALA A 346 6.21 2.28 -17.42
N PRO A 347 7.38 1.91 -17.98
CA PRO A 347 8.07 0.66 -17.63
C PRO A 347 8.35 0.51 -16.13
N VAL A 348 8.30 -0.73 -15.65
CA VAL A 348 8.63 -1.08 -14.27
C VAL A 348 9.41 -2.40 -14.21
N LYS A 349 10.43 -2.45 -13.34
CA LYS A 349 11.19 -3.67 -13.09
C LYS A 349 11.46 -3.80 -11.59
N THR A 350 10.55 -4.47 -10.90
CA THR A 350 10.68 -4.88 -9.49
C THR A 350 10.50 -6.41 -9.39
N ALA A 351 10.62 -6.97 -8.18
CA ALA A 351 10.35 -8.39 -7.95
C ALA A 351 8.85 -8.73 -8.04
N GLY A 352 7.98 -7.81 -7.60
CA GLY A 352 6.53 -7.97 -7.53
C GLY A 352 5.76 -7.37 -8.71
N LEU A 353 6.39 -6.55 -9.56
CA LEU A 353 5.75 -5.86 -10.67
C LEU A 353 6.70 -5.65 -11.86
N ARG A 354 6.26 -6.01 -13.07
CA ARG A 354 7.11 -5.91 -14.27
C ARG A 354 6.31 -5.77 -15.56
N TRP A 355 6.56 -4.70 -16.31
CA TRP A 355 6.15 -4.54 -17.71
C TRP A 355 7.04 -3.54 -18.45
#